data_AF-A0A726RK72-F1
#
_entry.id   AF-A0A726RK72-F1
#
_cell.length_a   1.000
_cell.length_b   1.000
_cell.length_c   1.000
_cell.angle_alpha   90.00
_cell.angle_beta   90.00
_cell.angle_gamma   90.00
#
_symmetry.space_group_name_H-M   'P 1'
#
loop_
_entity.id
_entity.type
_entity.pdbx_description
1 polymer ?
#
loop_
_entity_poly.entity_id
_entity_poly.type
_entity_poly.pdbx_seq_one_letter_code
_entity_poly.pdbx_strand_id
1 'polypeptide(L)'
;NAFSQNIILISNGAGFRGIVESRPIVIDGSDGLIESTELYFTAKKQEDIVLGSQVSLVIDDAQAEVIPSPLNTYTIYNIENDLSGMINYYFRME
;
A
#
# COMPACT_ATOMS: atom_id res chain seq x y z
N ASN A 1 -12.56 1.50 -10.94
CA ASN A 1 -12.18 0.49 -9.92
C ASN A 1 -11.51 1.24 -8.78
N ALA A 2 -12.25 1.93 -7.91
CA ALA A 2 -13.06 1.41 -6.79
C ALA A 2 -12.15 0.80 -5.71
N PHE A 3 -11.86 1.62 -4.69
CA PHE A 3 -11.21 1.29 -3.42
C PHE A 3 -11.58 -0.12 -2.94
N SER A 4 -10.61 -1.02 -2.79
CA SER A 4 -10.83 -2.29 -2.08
C SER A 4 -10.36 -2.14 -0.63
N GLN A 5 -11.16 -2.65 0.31
CA GLN A 5 -10.66 -2.91 1.65
C GLN A 5 -9.70 -4.09 1.56
N ASN A 6 -8.47 -3.91 2.04
CA ASN A 6 -7.46 -4.96 2.08
C ASN A 6 -7.06 -5.20 3.53
N ILE A 7 -6.74 -6.44 3.85
CA ILE A 7 -5.93 -6.76 5.02
C ILE A 7 -4.48 -6.53 4.61
N ILE A 8 -3.82 -5.63 5.31
CA ILE A 8 -2.41 -5.33 5.16
C ILE A 8 -1.69 -6.12 6.25
N LEU A 9 -0.87 -7.07 5.81
CA LEU A 9 0.00 -7.85 6.70
C LEU A 9 1.39 -7.23 6.68
N ILE A 10 1.92 -6.94 7.86
CA ILE A 10 3.30 -6.49 8.05
C ILE A 10 4.17 -7.73 8.24
N SER A 11 5.42 -7.67 7.80
CA SER A 11 6.42 -8.75 7.86
C SER A 11 6.62 -9.41 9.23
N ASN A 12 6.22 -8.78 10.33
CA ASN A 12 6.24 -9.34 11.69
C ASN A 12 5.03 -10.28 11.99
N GLY A 13 4.15 -10.52 11.02
CA GLY A 13 2.94 -11.32 11.17
C GLY A 13 1.75 -10.56 11.75
N ALA A 14 1.92 -9.27 12.12
CA ALA A 14 0.80 -8.42 12.52
C ALA A 14 0.01 -7.97 11.29
N GLY A 15 -1.30 -8.21 11.31
CA GLY A 15 -2.22 -7.76 10.26
C GLY A 15 -3.13 -6.65 10.76
N PHE A 16 -3.36 -5.65 9.93
CA PHE A 16 -4.41 -4.65 10.16
C PHE A 16 -5.24 -4.44 8.90
N ARG A 17 -6.47 -3.98 9.07
CA ARG A 17 -7.36 -3.64 7.95
C ARG A 17 -7.06 -2.21 7.51
N GLY A 18 -6.82 -2.03 6.21
CA GLY A 18 -6.58 -0.73 5.62
C GLY A 18 -7.21 -0.62 4.24
N ILE A 19 -7.40 0.61 3.79
CA ILE A 19 -7.85 0.88 2.43
C ILE A 19 -6.59 1.13 1.60
N VAL A 20 -6.48 0.43 0.47
CA VAL A 20 -5.44 0.70 -0.51
C VAL A 20 -5.99 1.70 -1.51
N GLU A 21 -5.21 2.74 -1.73
CA GLU A 21 -5.50 3.82 -2.64
C GLU A 21 -4.48 3.81 -3.79
N SER A 22 -4.86 4.44 -4.90
CA SER A 22 -4.00 4.57 -6.07
C SER A 22 -3.91 6.04 -6.47
N ARG A 23 -2.70 6.49 -6.80
CA ARG A 23 -2.42 7.85 -7.25
C ARG A 23 -1.76 7.80 -8.63
N PRO A 24 -2.33 8.44 -9.67
CA PRO A 24 -1.66 8.54 -10.95
C PRO A 24 -0.48 9.51 -10.86
N ILE A 25 0.66 9.12 -11.43
CA ILE A 25 1.75 10.03 -11.75
C ILE A 25 1.55 10.46 -13.20
N VAL A 26 1.46 11.77 -13.42
CA VAL A 26 1.25 12.36 -14.74
C VAL A 26 2.57 12.87 -15.32
N ILE A 27 2.73 12.73 -16.64
CA ILE A 27 3.88 13.30 -17.34
C ILE A 27 3.68 14.82 -17.37
N ASP A 28 4.60 15.56 -16.75
CA ASP A 28 4.56 17.02 -16.73
C ASP A 28 4.68 17.58 -18.17
N GLY A 29 3.82 18.56 -18.50
CA GLY A 29 3.72 19.12 -19.86
C GLY A 29 2.95 18.26 -20.89
N SER A 30 2.36 17.13 -20.48
CA SER A 30 1.39 16.39 -21.30
C SER A 30 -0.05 16.83 -21.01
N ASP A 31 -0.99 16.54 -21.91
CA ASP A 31 -2.43 16.78 -21.72
C ASP A 31 -3.05 15.71 -20.79
N GLY A 32 -2.46 15.53 -19.61
CA GLY A 32 -2.92 14.58 -18.60
C GLY A 32 -2.59 13.11 -18.90
N LEU A 33 -1.52 12.83 -19.66
CA LEU A 33 -1.07 11.45 -19.87
C LEU A 33 -0.48 10.88 -18.57
N ILE A 34 -0.99 9.71 -18.18
CA ILE A 34 -0.55 8.99 -16.98
C ILE A 34 0.72 8.21 -17.34
N GLU A 35 1.81 8.48 -16.62
CA GLU A 35 3.08 7.76 -16.73
C GLU A 35 3.01 6.43 -15.99
N SER A 36 2.51 6.48 -14.75
CA SER A 36 2.44 5.33 -13.86
C SER A 36 1.38 5.53 -12.78
N THR A 37 1.18 4.52 -11.94
CA THR A 37 0.26 4.58 -10.80
C THR A 37 1.00 4.11 -9.56
N GLU A 38 0.99 4.93 -8.53
CA GLU A 38 1.48 4.58 -7.20
C GLU A 38 0.35 3.95 -6.40
N LEU A 39 0.69 2.93 -5.60
CA LEU A 39 -0.21 2.36 -4.62
C LEU A 39 0.28 2.75 -3.23
N TYR A 40 -0.67 3.10 -2.37
CA TYR A 40 -0.39 3.42 -0.97
C TYR A 40 -1.53 3.02 -0.07
N PHE A 41 -1.25 2.90 1.22
CA PHE A 41 -2.28 2.83 2.25
C PHE A 41 -2.02 3.89 3.30
N THR A 42 -3.09 4.34 3.94
CA THR A 42 -3.06 5.38 4.96
C THR A 42 -3.31 4.74 6.33
N ALA A 43 -2.38 4.93 7.26
CA ALA A 43 -2.51 4.41 8.62
C ALA A 43 -1.91 5.36 9.65
N LYS A 44 -2.25 5.18 10.94
CA LYS A 44 -1.46 5.80 12.01
C LYS A 44 0.00 5.37 11.90
N LYS A 45 0.90 6.14 12.52
CA LYS A 45 2.32 5.77 12.57
C LYS A 45 2.49 4.34 13.10
N GLN A 46 3.08 3.49 12.28
CA GLN A 46 3.46 2.12 12.60
C GLN A 46 4.98 2.14 12.74
N GLU A 47 5.50 1.97 13.96
CA GLU A 47 6.95 2.03 14.22
C GLU A 47 7.71 0.89 13.52
N ASP A 48 7.04 -0.22 13.22
CA ASP A 48 7.61 -1.41 12.57
C ASP A 48 7.67 -1.29 11.04
N ILE A 49 7.05 -0.27 10.45
CA ILE A 49 7.05 -0.06 8.99
C ILE A 49 8.07 1.02 8.64
N VAL A 50 9.15 0.61 7.97
CA VAL A 50 10.22 1.47 7.50
C VAL A 50 10.43 1.29 5.99
N LEU A 51 11.25 2.14 5.37
CA LEU A 51 11.65 1.96 3.97
C LEU A 51 12.33 0.59 3.80
N GLY A 52 11.92 -0.15 2.77
CA GLY A 52 12.36 -1.52 2.52
C GLY A 52 11.58 -2.60 3.27
N SER A 53 10.65 -2.24 4.19
CA SER A 53 9.77 -3.23 4.81
C SER A 53 8.92 -3.93 3.76
N GLN A 54 8.74 -5.26 3.94
CA GLN A 54 7.81 -6.03 3.15
C GLN A 54 6.41 -6.01 3.76
N VAL A 55 5.41 -5.82 2.91
CA VAL A 55 3.99 -5.91 3.27
C VAL A 55 3.30 -6.85 2.31
N SER A 56 2.33 -7.62 2.80
CA SER A 56 1.48 -8.42 1.94
C SER A 56 0.07 -7.84 1.90
N LEU A 57 -0.46 -7.67 0.69
CA LEU A 57 -1.85 -7.30 0.49
C LEU A 57 -2.70 -8.55 0.35
N VAL A 58 -3.75 -8.61 1.15
CA VAL A 58 -4.73 -9.70 1.08
C VAL A 58 -6.10 -9.07 0.93
N ILE A 59 -6.86 -9.55 -0.04
CA ILE A 59 -8.25 -9.11 -0.22
C ILE A 59 -9.02 -9.57 1.02
N ASP A 60 -9.74 -8.66 1.65
CA ASP A 60 -10.62 -8.96 2.78
C ASP A 60 -11.89 -9.67 2.29
N ASP A 61 -11.74 -10.92 1.88
CA ASP A 61 -12.83 -11.84 1.58
C ASP A 61 -12.95 -12.84 2.74
N ALA A 62 -14.15 -12.96 3.30
CA ALA A 62 -14.45 -13.83 4.44
C ALA A 62 -14.17 -15.32 4.16
N GLN A 63 -13.94 -15.71 2.90
CA GLN A 63 -13.57 -17.06 2.50
C GLN A 63 -12.14 -17.17 1.95
N ALA A 64 -11.41 -16.06 1.81
CA ALA A 64 -10.03 -16.10 1.32
C ALA A 64 -9.09 -16.59 2.43
N GLU A 65 -8.45 -17.74 2.18
CA GLU A 65 -7.34 -18.18 3.00
C GLU A 65 -6.17 -17.21 2.84
N VAL A 66 -5.64 -16.76 3.97
CA VAL A 66 -4.51 -15.84 4.02
C VAL A 66 -3.23 -16.62 3.74
N ILE A 67 -2.78 -16.60 2.48
CA ILE A 67 -1.50 -17.21 2.10
C ILE A 67 -0.57 -16.09 1.62
N PRO A 68 0.42 -15.68 2.44
CA PRO A 68 1.51 -14.83 1.96
C PRO A 68 2.21 -15.54 0.80
N SER A 69 2.27 -14.89 -0.36
CA SER A 69 2.90 -15.40 -1.56
C SER A 69 3.75 -14.29 -2.20
N PRO A 70 4.75 -14.63 -3.03
CA PRO A 70 5.49 -13.61 -3.77
C PRO A 70 4.59 -12.72 -4.65
N LEU A 71 3.44 -13.23 -5.09
CA LEU A 71 2.49 -12.52 -5.95
C LEU A 71 1.71 -11.42 -5.23
N ASN A 72 1.73 -11.41 -3.90
CA ASN A 72 1.04 -10.39 -3.10
C ASN A 72 1.95 -9.76 -2.05
N THR A 73 3.27 -9.88 -2.19
CA THR A 73 4.26 -9.20 -1.36
C THR A 73 4.81 -7.98 -2.09
N TYR A 74 4.88 -6.87 -1.37
CA TYR A 74 5.26 -5.57 -1.88
C TYR A 74 6.32 -4.96 -0.94
N THR A 75 7.15 -4.07 -1.47
CA THR A 75 8.17 -3.35 -0.70
C THR A 75 7.74 -1.90 -0.50
N ILE A 76 7.81 -1.41 0.74
CA ILE A 76 7.63 0.01 1.06
C ILE A 76 8.80 0.80 0.46
N TYR A 77 8.52 1.74 -0.43
CA TYR A 77 9.55 2.56 -1.09
C TYR A 77 9.47 4.05 -0.74
N ASN A 78 8.34 4.52 -0.21
CA ASN A 78 8.19 5.89 0.28
C ASN A 78 7.22 5.95 1.48
N ILE A 79 7.47 6.89 2.39
CA ILE A 79 6.64 7.15 3.57
C ILE A 79 6.43 8.66 3.66
N GLU A 80 5.19 9.10 3.53
CA GLU A 80 4.83 10.51 3.56
C GLU A 80 3.91 10.81 4.75
N ASN A 81 4.27 11.82 5.54
CA ASN A 81 3.41 12.34 6.60
C ASN A 81 2.75 13.62 6.08
N ASP A 82 1.45 13.56 5.83
CA ASP A 82 0.64 14.67 5.33
C ASP A 82 0.26 15.69 6.43
N LEU A 83 0.78 15.51 7.64
CA LEU A 83 0.50 16.30 8.85
C LEU A 83 -0.95 16.24 9.34
N SER A 84 -1.76 15.31 8.81
CA SER A 84 -3.13 15.04 9.29
C SER A 84 -3.17 14.19 10.56
N GLY A 85 -2.01 13.68 11.01
CA GLY A 85 -1.91 12.64 12.03
C GLY A 85 -1.94 11.22 11.46
N MET A 86 -2.01 11.09 10.14
CA MET A 86 -1.89 9.84 9.39
C MET A 86 -0.58 9.81 8.59
N ILE A 87 -0.19 8.63 8.15
CA ILE A 87 0.98 8.40 7.31
C ILE A 87 0.56 7.60 6.09
N ASN A 88 1.01 8.02 4.92
CA ASN A 88 0.86 7.35 3.65
C ASN A 88 2.09 6.48 3.42
N TYR A 89 1.89 5.16 3.32
CA TYR A 89 2.94 4.20 3.05
C TYR A 89 2.79 3.72 1.61
N TYR A 90 3.73 4.14 0.76
CA TYR A 90 3.76 3.79 -0.65
C TYR A 90 4.53 2.51 -0.87
N PHE A 91 3.97 1.62 -1.68
CA PHE A 91 4.53 0.29 -1.90
C PHE A 91 4.41 -0.14 -3.37
N ARG A 92 5.26 -1.07 -3.77
CA ARG A 92 5.30 -1.62 -5.14
C ARG A 92 5.72 -3.08 -5.13
N MET A 93 5.32 -3.83 -6.16
CA MET A 93 5.94 -5.12 -6.44
C MET A 93 7.37 -4.88 -6.90
N GLU A 94 8.29 -5.72 -6.43
CA GLU A 94 9.65 -5.82 -6.99
C GLU A 94 9.70 -6.85 -8.11
#